data_AF-A0A9E1VKA3-F1
#
_entry.id   AF-A0A9E1VKA3-F1
#
_cell.length_a   1.000
_cell.length_b   1.000
_cell.length_c   1.000
_cell.angle_alpha   90.00
_cell.angle_beta   90.00
_cell.angle_gamma   90.00
#
_symmetry.space_group_name_H-M   'P 1'
#
loop_
_entity.id
_entity.type
_entity.pdbx_description
1 polymer ?
#
loop_
_entity_poly.entity_id
_entity_poly.type
_entity_poly.pdbx_seq_one_letter_code
_entity_poly.pdbx_strand_id
1 'polypeptide(L)' 'MEARIENLKRKHANLDQEIGGEAQRPIPDQASISELKKEKLKLKDAITSLEEA' A
#
# COMPACT_ATOMS: atom_id res chain seq x y z
N MET A 1 -14.01 -0.65 15.45
CA MET A 1 -13.63 -0.85 14.03
C MET A 1 -12.56 0.13 13.58
N GLU A 2 -12.55 1.36 14.09
CA GLU A 2 -11.57 2.41 13.74
C GLU A 2 -10.09 1.98 13.88
N ALA A 3 -9.72 1.27 14.95
CA ALA A 3 -8.34 0.81 15.14
C ALA A 3 -7.84 -0.14 14.04
N ARG A 4 -8.74 -0.94 13.43
CA ARG A 4 -8.38 -1.82 12.29
C ARG A 4 -8.15 -1.00 11.03
N ILE A 5 -9.04 -0.05 10.74
CA ILE A 5 -8.94 0.85 9.58
C ILE A 5 -7.66 1.69 9.67
N GLU A 6 -7.35 2.24 10.85
CA GLU A 6 -6.13 3.01 11.05
C GLU A 6 -4.87 2.17 10.82
N ASN A 7 -4.85 0.91 11.28
CA ASN A 7 -3.74 0.00 11.04
C ASN A 7 -3.54 -0.29 9.54
N LEU A 8 -4.63 -0.51 8.81
CA LEU A 8 -4.60 -0.72 7.37
C LEU A 8 -4.13 0.54 6.63
N LYS A 9 -4.59 1.73 7.03
CA LYS A 9 -4.14 3.01 6.48
C LYS A 9 -2.63 3.22 6.70
N ARG A 10 -2.10 2.87 7.87
CA ARG A 10 -0.65 2.91 8.14
C ARG A 10 0.12 1.95 7.24
N LYS A 11 -0.35 0.71 7.07
CA LYS A 11 0.27 -0.25 6.15
C LYS A 11 0.26 0.23 4.71
N HIS A 12 -0.86 0.79 4.26
CA HIS A 12 -0.99 1.39 2.93
C HIS A 12 0.01 2.55 2.73
N ALA A 13 0.16 3.43 3.72
CA ALA A 13 1.11 4.54 3.68
C ALA A 13 2.57 4.07 3.60
N ASN A 14 2.93 3.02 4.36
CA ASN A 14 4.27 2.42 4.29
C ASN A 14 4.56 1.85 2.89
N LEU A 15 3.62 1.10 2.31
CA LEU A 15 3.78 0.57 0.95
C LEU A 15 3.95 1.69 -0.08
N ASP A 16 3.24 2.81 0.08
CA ASP A 16 3.42 3.98 -0.77
C ASP A 16 4.83 4.58 -0.67
N GLN A 17 5.38 4.64 0.55
CA GLN A 17 6.75 5.09 0.75
C GLN A 17 7.77 4.12 0.15
N GLU A 18 7.58 2.81 0.31
CA GLU A 18 8.44 1.79 -0.29
C GLU A 18 8.42 1.86 -1.82
N ILE A 19 7.23 1.98 -2.43
CA ILE A 19 7.08 2.16 -3.88
C ILE A 19 7.79 3.44 -4.35
N GLY A 20 7.63 4.54 -3.62
CA GLY A 20 8.28 5.81 -3.94
C GLY A 20 9.80 5.73 -3.82
N GLY A 21 10.30 5.07 -2.78
CA GLY A 21 11.73 4.83 -2.56
C GLY A 21 12.34 3.98 -3.67
N GLU A 22 11.72 2.84 -3.99
CA GLU A 22 12.17 1.95 -5.06
C GLU A 22 12.12 2.61 -6.44
N ALA A 23 11.08 3.42 -6.71
CA ALA A 23 10.96 4.15 -7.98
C ALA A 23 12.00 5.27 -8.15
N GLN A 24 12.57 5.79 -7.04
CA GLN A 24 13.64 6.78 -7.08
C GLN A 24 15.04 6.16 -7.23
N ARG A 25 15.18 4.83 -7.12
CA ARG A 25 16.48 4.18 -7.28
C ARG A 25 16.96 4.32 -8.73
N PRO A 26 18.27 4.47 -8.96
CA PRO A 26 18.84 4.55 -10.31
C PRO A 26 18.54 3.33 -11.17
N ILE A 27 18.34 2.17 -10.53
CA ILE A 27 17.88 0.93 -11.16
C ILE A 27 16.67 0.46 -10.34
N PRO A 28 15.45 0.87 -10.71
CA PRO A 28 14.25 0.48 -10.01
C PRO A 28 13.93 -0.99 -10.31
N ASP A 29 13.63 -1.79 -9.27
CA ASP A 29 13.07 -3.12 -9.47
C ASP A 29 11.58 -2.99 -9.81
N GLN A 30 11.31 -3.00 -11.11
CA GLN A 30 9.95 -2.88 -11.64
C GLN A 30 9.04 -4.04 -11.23
N ALA A 31 9.60 -5.23 -10.97
CA ALA A 31 8.82 -6.38 -10.48
C ALA A 31 8.39 -6.15 -9.03
N SER A 32 9.33 -5.73 -8.16
CA SER A 32 9.02 -5.36 -6.78
C SER A 32 8.02 -4.20 -6.71
N ILE A 33 8.22 -3.14 -7.50
CA ILE A 33 7.28 -2.01 -7.56
C ILE A 33 5.88 -2.46 -7.98
N SER A 34 5.79 -3.38 -8.95
CA SER A 34 4.50 -3.92 -9.42
C SER A 34 3.82 -4.77 -8.35
N GLU A 35 4.58 -5.54 -7.58
CA GLU A 35 4.08 -6.35 -6.48
C GLU A 35 3.59 -5.48 -5.32
N LEU A 36 4.39 -4.50 -4.90
CA LEU A 36 4.03 -3.52 -3.87
C LEU A 36 2.77 -2.72 -4.27
N LYS A 37 2.63 -2.32 -5.54
CA LYS A 37 1.43 -1.66 -6.05
C LYS A 37 0.19 -2.55 -5.97
N LYS A 38 0.33 -3.85 -6.25
CA LYS A 38 -0.78 -4.82 -6.11
C LYS A 38 -1.18 -4.99 -4.65
N GLU A 39 -0.22 -5.10 -3.74
CA GLU A 39 -0.51 -5.17 -2.30
C GLU A 39 -1.18 -3.90 -1.79
N LYS A 40 -0.70 -2.74 -2.22
CA LYS A 40 -1.32 -1.45 -1.92
C LYS A 40 -2.76 -1.39 -2.40
N LEU A 41 -3.05 -1.88 -3.61
CA LEU A 41 -4.42 -1.94 -4.15
C LEU A 41 -5.33 -2.82 -3.29
N LYS A 42 -4.88 -4.03 -2.92
CA LYS A 42 -5.63 -4.93 -2.03
C LYS A 42 -5.92 -4.29 -0.67
N LEU A 43 -4.95 -3.59 -0.10
CA LEU A 43 -5.11 -2.86 1.16
C LEU A 43 -6.12 -1.73 1.04
N LYS A 44 -6.07 -0.97 -0.06
CA LYS A 44 -7.06 0.07 -0.35
C LYS A 44 -8.47 -0.51 -0.46
N ASP A 45 -8.64 -1.61 -1.20
CA ASP A 45 -9.94 -2.26 -1.35
C ASP A 45 -10.47 -2.77 0.00
N ALA A 46 -9.61 -3.37 0.83
CA ALA A 46 -9.96 -3.81 2.18
C ALA A 46 -10.34 -2.65 3.11
N ILE A 47 -9.67 -1.49 3.00
CA ILE A 47 -10.04 -0.28 3.74
C ILE A 47 -11.41 0.20 3.30
N THR A 48 -11.65 0.34 1.99
CA THR A 48 -12.94 0.77 1.44
C THR A 48 -14.07 -0.16 1.90
N SER A 49 -13.89 -1.48 1.79
CA SER A 49 -14.89 -2.45 2.25
C SER A 49 -15.17 -2.39 3.74
N LEU A 50 -14.20 -1.98 4.56
CA LEU A 50 -14.38 -1.81 6.01
C LEU A 50 -14.92 -0.42 6.38
N GLU A 51 -14.76 0.58 5.53
CA GLU A 51 -15.34 1.93 5.70
C GLU A 51 -16.81 1.96 5.26
N GLU A 52 -17.20 1.12 4.30
CA GLU A 52 -18.59 0.99 3.81
C GLU A 52 -19.47 0.04 4.64
N ALA A 53 -18.87 -0.76 5.54
CA ALA A 53 -19.54 -1.74 6.39
C ALA A 53 -19.82 -1.22 7.80
#